data_AF-A0AA44WKZ2-F1
#
_entry.id   AF-A0AA44WKZ2-F1
#
_cell.length_a   1.000
_cell.length_b   1.000
_cell.length_c   1.000
_cell.angle_alpha   90.00
_cell.angle_beta   90.00
_cell.angle_gamma   90.00
#
_symmetry.space_group_name_H-M   'P 1'
#
loop_
_entity.id
_entity.type
_entity.pdbx_description
1 polymer ?
#
loop_
_entity_poly.entity_id
_entity_poly.type
_entity_poly.pdbx_seq_one_letter_code
_entity_poly.pdbx_strand_id
1 'polypeptide(L)'
;MQASPDDRFMVPVGGLTNNKELGISRGRLSLKRHSSRGFGAANYLKERIRNAIDRKIRILQPPNAWQAVVQGAVMKGLAQASPSHLTQVRIQNRRARKHYGTRCNRDYDETLHGHLRDKRRWSGLYGCYRVNVMKYIVLRGDVVSETDPYCLSFVSTGLVSDVRINNIQQNIYADGTSSVAPVEHNDNTKLLCRVEADVSHIPEAQFNRRQGQDGQAYYELEYELEARVHSASTEYTLVCNNQRYNTVTAEYV
;
A
#
# COMPACT_ATOMS: atom_id res chain seq x y z
N MET A 1 3.63 36.86 11.95
CA MET A 1 4.21 36.69 13.31
C MET A 1 5.68 36.31 13.16
N GLN A 2 6.60 37.24 13.46
CA GLN A 2 8.04 36.95 13.45
C GLN A 2 8.45 36.42 14.83
N ALA A 3 8.94 35.18 14.86
CA ALA A 3 9.42 34.51 16.06
C ALA A 3 10.91 34.82 16.31
N SER A 4 11.31 34.91 17.59
CA SER A 4 12.57 35.49 18.07
C SER A 4 13.80 34.63 17.68
N PRO A 5 15.00 35.23 17.53
CA PRO A 5 16.24 34.49 17.18
C PRO A 5 16.66 33.41 18.18
N ASP A 6 16.13 33.43 19.41
CA ASP A 6 16.50 32.52 20.50
C ASP A 6 15.56 31.31 20.69
N ASP A 7 14.60 31.11 19.79
CA ASP A 7 13.65 30.01 19.91
C ASP A 7 14.32 28.64 19.72
N ARG A 8 14.34 27.86 20.81
CA ARG A 8 14.85 26.48 20.85
C ARG A 8 13.73 25.50 20.51
N PHE A 9 13.93 24.69 19.48
CA PHE A 9 12.98 23.64 19.11
C PHE A 9 13.31 22.33 19.83
N MET A 10 12.29 21.68 20.41
CA MET A 10 12.41 20.42 21.14
C MET A 10 11.83 19.27 20.33
N VAL A 11 12.65 18.24 20.06
CA VAL A 11 12.19 17.00 19.41
C VAL A 11 12.38 15.82 20.37
N PRO A 12 11.31 15.12 20.78
CA PRO A 12 11.43 13.86 21.52
C PRO A 12 11.85 12.73 20.57
N VAL A 13 12.87 11.96 20.96
CA VAL A 13 13.32 10.76 20.24
C VAL A 13 13.00 9.50 21.06
N GLY A 14 12.08 8.68 20.58
CA GLY A 14 11.76 7.37 21.17
C GLY A 14 12.77 6.29 20.76
N GLY A 15 13.03 5.32 21.65
CA GLY A 15 13.77 4.09 21.32
C GLY A 15 15.24 4.03 21.74
N LEU A 16 15.82 5.07 22.36
CA LEU A 16 17.18 5.00 22.92
C LEU A 16 17.15 4.76 24.44
N THR A 17 17.91 3.77 24.90
CA THR A 17 18.25 3.57 26.31
C THR A 17 19.39 4.49 26.73
N ASN A 18 19.41 4.92 27.99
CA ASN A 18 20.48 5.78 28.52
C ASN A 18 21.82 5.04 28.50
N ASN A 19 22.87 5.70 28.02
CA ASN A 19 24.23 5.20 28.10
C ASN A 19 25.17 6.35 28.49
N LYS A 20 25.56 6.39 29.77
CA LYS A 20 26.39 7.46 30.34
C LYS A 20 27.83 7.46 29.83
N GLU A 21 28.38 6.31 29.44
CA GLU A 21 29.73 6.20 28.87
C GLU A 21 29.81 6.85 27.48
N LEU A 22 28.72 6.85 26.73
CA LEU A 22 28.59 7.50 25.42
C LEU A 22 27.95 8.89 25.48
N GLY A 23 27.72 9.44 26.68
CA GLY A 23 27.07 10.75 26.87
C GLY A 23 25.59 10.80 26.50
N ILE A 24 24.90 9.66 26.43
CA ILE A 24 23.49 9.54 26.04
C ILE A 24 22.60 9.53 27.29
N SER A 25 21.83 10.60 27.48
CA SER A 25 20.72 10.64 28.44
C SER A 25 19.40 10.90 27.69
N ARG A 26 18.34 10.20 28.10
CA ARG A 26 16.99 10.37 27.56
C ARG A 26 16.56 11.81 27.75
N GLY A 27 16.11 12.40 26.65
CA GLY A 27 15.37 13.65 26.65
C GLY A 27 16.20 14.84 26.21
N ARG A 28 15.80 15.36 25.04
CA ARG A 28 16.01 16.73 24.56
C ARG A 28 17.27 16.93 23.72
N LEU A 29 17.08 16.93 22.40
CA LEU A 29 17.98 17.62 21.48
C LEU A 29 17.52 19.08 21.37
N SER A 30 18.30 20.03 21.88
CA SER A 30 18.06 21.47 21.72
C SER A 30 18.80 21.96 20.48
N LEU A 31 18.07 22.19 19.38
CA LEU A 31 18.64 22.72 18.15
C LEU A 31 18.62 24.26 18.19
N LYS A 32 19.79 24.89 18.15
CA LYS A 32 19.92 26.34 17.87
C LYS A 32 19.65 26.57 16.38
N ARG A 33 18.87 27.60 16.02
CA ARG A 33 18.39 27.91 14.66
C ARG A 33 19.46 28.03 13.56
N HIS A 34 20.76 28.06 13.89
CA HIS A 34 21.85 27.91 12.93
C HIS A 34 21.99 26.50 12.31
N SER A 35 21.18 25.54 12.80
CA SER A 35 21.10 24.15 12.34
C SER A 35 19.85 23.90 11.47
N SER A 36 19.58 24.79 10.52
CA SER A 36 18.69 24.49 9.38
C SER A 36 19.30 23.49 8.37
N ARG A 37 20.50 22.98 8.64
CA ARG A 37 21.06 21.85 7.91
C ARG A 37 20.27 20.60 8.29
N GLY A 38 19.47 20.08 7.37
CA GLY A 38 18.63 18.88 7.59
C GLY A 38 19.42 17.72 8.20
N PHE A 39 18.71 16.77 8.83
CA PHE A 39 19.27 15.68 9.63
C PHE A 39 20.43 14.90 8.95
N GLY A 40 20.42 14.82 7.62
CA GLY A 40 21.49 14.22 6.82
C GLY A 40 22.85 14.92 6.89
N ALA A 41 22.94 16.15 7.41
CA ALA A 41 24.19 16.88 7.62
C ALA A 41 24.81 16.66 9.01
N ALA A 42 24.17 15.88 9.89
CA ALA A 42 24.68 15.62 11.23
C ALA A 42 25.89 14.66 11.18
N ASN A 43 27.05 15.11 11.66
CA ASN A 43 28.27 14.28 11.72
C ASN A 43 28.07 13.04 12.60
N TYR A 44 27.39 13.20 13.74
CA TYR A 44 27.07 12.08 14.63
C TYR A 44 26.30 10.97 13.89
N LEU A 45 25.27 11.33 13.12
CA LEU A 45 24.49 10.37 12.34
C LEU A 45 25.36 9.68 11.29
N LYS A 46 26.21 10.43 10.58
CA LYS A 46 27.14 9.86 9.60
C LYS A 46 28.08 8.83 10.22
N GLU A 47 28.66 9.12 11.38
CA GLU A 47 29.55 8.16 12.06
C GLU A 47 28.78 6.91 12.52
N ARG A 48 27.56 7.09 13.04
CA ARG A 48 26.69 5.95 13.42
C ARG A 48 26.34 5.07 12.22
N ILE A 49 26.00 5.66 11.07
CA ILE A 49 25.73 4.91 9.84
C ILE A 49 27.01 4.22 9.35
N ARG A 50 28.16 4.93 9.34
CA ARG A 50 29.45 4.35 8.90
C ARG A 50 29.83 3.11 9.69
N ASN A 51 29.59 3.13 11.00
CA ASN A 51 29.90 2.00 11.86
C ASN A 51 28.89 0.84 11.73
N ALA A 52 27.70 1.10 11.21
CA ALA A 52 26.63 0.11 11.07
C ALA A 52 26.59 -0.59 9.70
N ILE A 53 27.32 -0.09 8.70
CA ILE A 53 27.30 -0.63 7.33
C ILE A 53 28.68 -1.12 6.89
N ASP A 54 28.73 -1.87 5.79
CA ASP A 54 29.98 -2.31 5.18
C ASP A 54 30.87 -1.10 4.83
N ARG A 55 32.15 -1.16 5.23
CA ARG A 55 33.15 -0.10 5.00
C ARG A 55 33.39 0.22 3.53
N LYS A 56 33.04 -0.68 2.61
CA LYS A 56 33.09 -0.47 1.16
C LYS A 56 32.06 0.56 0.68
N ILE A 57 30.99 0.79 1.45
CA ILE A 57 29.93 1.75 1.09
C ILE A 57 30.35 3.16 1.53
N ARG A 58 30.61 4.04 0.56
CA ARG A 58 30.96 5.44 0.81
C ARG A 58 29.72 6.26 1.17
N ILE A 59 29.70 6.83 2.37
CA ILE A 59 28.63 7.77 2.80
C ILE A 59 28.95 9.17 2.30
N LEU A 60 27.99 9.76 1.57
CA LEU A 60 28.07 11.12 1.04
C LEU A 60 27.29 12.09 1.95
N GLN A 61 27.83 13.30 2.15
CA GLN A 61 27.14 14.42 2.81
C GLN A 61 27.40 15.70 2.01
N PRO A 62 26.57 15.98 0.98
CA PRO A 62 26.72 17.20 0.20
C PRO A 62 26.42 18.44 1.05
N PRO A 63 27.08 19.58 0.77
CA PRO A 63 26.95 20.80 1.56
C PRO A 63 25.51 21.35 1.57
N ASN A 64 24.75 21.13 0.49
CA ASN A 64 23.35 21.55 0.34
C ASN A 64 22.35 20.40 0.51
N ALA A 65 22.60 19.49 1.46
CA ALA A 65 21.72 18.35 1.73
C ALA A 65 20.24 18.74 1.97
N TRP A 66 19.98 19.95 2.47
CA TRP A 66 18.63 20.48 2.68
C TRP A 66 17.87 20.72 1.36
N GLN A 67 18.55 20.93 0.24
CA GLN A 67 17.95 21.09 -1.09
C GLN A 67 17.75 19.76 -1.82
N ALA A 68 18.32 18.65 -1.32
CA ALA A 68 18.38 17.39 -2.05
C ALA A 68 16.98 16.85 -2.43
N VAL A 69 15.98 17.05 -1.57
CA VAL A 69 14.59 16.63 -1.86
C VAL A 69 14.00 17.45 -3.01
N VAL A 70 14.17 18.78 -2.99
CA VAL A 70 13.64 19.67 -4.04
C VAL A 70 14.38 19.43 -5.35
N GLN A 71 15.71 19.30 -5.32
CA GLN A 71 16.50 18.96 -6.50
C GLN A 71 16.06 17.62 -7.10
N GLY A 72 15.84 16.60 -6.27
CA GLY A 72 15.30 15.31 -6.71
C GLY A 72 13.90 15.42 -7.33
N ALA A 73 13.02 16.22 -6.74
CA ALA A 73 11.68 16.47 -7.28
C ALA A 73 11.73 17.19 -8.63
N VAL A 74 12.60 18.19 -8.78
CA VAL A 74 12.83 18.90 -10.06
C VAL A 74 13.39 17.95 -11.11
N MET A 75 14.42 17.16 -10.77
CA MET A 75 14.98 16.16 -11.68
C MET A 75 13.91 15.17 -12.15
N LYS A 76 13.03 14.73 -11.24
CA LYS A 76 11.92 13.85 -11.58
C LYS A 76 10.89 14.54 -12.49
N GLY A 77 10.52 15.78 -12.22
CA GLY A 77 9.60 16.54 -13.06
C GLY A 77 10.15 16.75 -14.48
N LEU A 78 11.43 17.13 -14.59
CA LEU A 78 12.12 17.25 -15.88
C LEU A 78 12.20 15.90 -16.62
N ALA A 79 12.42 14.81 -15.89
CA ALA A 79 12.41 13.46 -16.45
C ALA A 79 11.08 13.08 -17.09
N GLN A 80 9.97 13.47 -16.46
CA GLN A 80 8.63 13.22 -16.98
C GLN A 80 8.29 14.14 -18.16
N ALA A 81 8.76 15.39 -18.14
CA ALA A 81 8.48 16.38 -19.19
C ALA A 81 9.32 16.20 -20.46
N SER A 82 10.55 15.67 -20.37
CA SER A 82 11.43 15.45 -21.54
C SER A 82 12.31 14.20 -21.35
N PRO A 83 11.74 12.99 -21.53
CA PRO A 83 12.40 11.72 -21.20
C PRO A 83 13.66 11.40 -22.02
N SER A 84 13.81 11.99 -23.20
CA SER A 84 14.90 11.71 -24.15
C SER A 84 16.08 12.67 -24.04
N HIS A 85 15.92 13.85 -23.41
CA HIS A 85 16.94 14.92 -23.43
C HIS A 85 17.50 15.29 -22.04
N LEU A 86 16.81 14.98 -20.93
CA LEU A 86 17.15 15.55 -19.61
C LEU A 86 17.49 14.52 -18.51
N THR A 87 17.63 13.23 -18.81
CA THR A 87 17.75 12.21 -17.75
C THR A 87 18.92 11.25 -17.89
N GLN A 88 19.87 11.36 -16.95
CA GLN A 88 20.84 10.31 -16.64
C GLN A 88 20.41 9.40 -15.47
N VAL A 89 19.41 9.82 -14.68
CA VAL A 89 18.96 9.09 -13.48
C VAL A 89 17.66 8.36 -13.77
N ARG A 90 17.69 7.03 -13.75
CA ARG A 90 16.51 6.15 -13.84
C ARG A 90 16.35 5.39 -12.54
N ILE A 91 15.14 5.39 -12.00
CA ILE A 91 14.78 4.51 -10.89
C ILE A 91 14.72 3.09 -11.48
N GLN A 92 15.65 2.23 -11.08
CA GLN A 92 15.69 0.86 -11.60
C GLN A 92 14.57 0.01 -11.02
N ASN A 93 14.42 0.03 -9.70
CA ASN A 93 13.44 -0.79 -8.98
C ASN A 93 12.87 -0.02 -7.79
N ARG A 94 11.56 -0.15 -7.57
CA ARG A 94 10.91 0.21 -6.31
C ARG A 94 10.54 -1.07 -5.57
N ARG A 95 10.47 -1.02 -4.24
CA ARG A 95 9.96 -2.14 -3.45
C ARG A 95 8.77 -1.73 -2.60
N ALA A 96 7.74 -2.56 -2.59
CA ALA A 96 6.57 -2.35 -1.76
C ALA A 96 6.94 -2.40 -0.28
N ARG A 97 6.48 -1.40 0.49
CA ARG A 97 6.78 -1.27 1.93
C ARG A 97 5.83 -2.05 2.82
N LYS A 98 4.67 -2.45 2.29
CA LYS A 98 3.57 -3.14 2.98
C LYS A 98 3.00 -4.22 2.08
N HIS A 99 2.30 -5.19 2.67
CA HIS A 99 1.38 -6.05 1.93
C HIS A 99 0.10 -5.26 1.64
N TYR A 100 -0.31 -5.20 0.38
CA TYR A 100 -1.55 -4.55 -0.04
C TYR A 100 -2.50 -5.60 -0.60
N GLY A 101 -3.74 -5.59 -0.14
CA GLY A 101 -4.71 -6.59 -0.54
C GLY A 101 -6.15 -6.23 -0.19
N THR A 102 -7.07 -7.07 -0.63
CA THR A 102 -8.50 -6.97 -0.30
C THR A 102 -9.00 -8.29 0.27
N ARG A 103 -10.12 -8.25 0.99
CA ARG A 103 -10.79 -9.47 1.43
C ARG A 103 -11.53 -10.11 0.27
N CYS A 104 -11.53 -11.43 0.20
CA CYS A 104 -12.35 -12.18 -0.75
C CYS A 104 -12.84 -13.48 -0.13
N ASN A 105 -13.94 -14.00 -0.66
CA ASN A 105 -14.48 -15.29 -0.27
C ASN A 105 -13.89 -16.37 -1.18
N ARG A 106 -13.26 -17.40 -0.61
CA ARG A 106 -12.60 -18.50 -1.33
C ARG A 106 -13.06 -19.85 -0.82
N ASP A 107 -12.83 -20.90 -1.60
CA ASP A 107 -13.07 -22.27 -1.16
C ASP A 107 -12.23 -22.58 0.07
N TYR A 108 -12.85 -23.24 1.05
CA TYR A 108 -12.20 -23.62 2.28
C TYR A 108 -11.25 -24.80 2.01
N ASP A 109 -9.98 -24.49 1.93
CA ASP A 109 -8.88 -25.45 2.05
C ASP A 109 -8.51 -25.70 3.52
N GLU A 110 -8.54 -26.96 3.98
CA GLU A 110 -8.21 -27.33 5.36
C GLU A 110 -6.74 -27.08 5.73
N THR A 111 -5.83 -27.26 4.78
CA THR A 111 -4.39 -27.10 5.00
C THR A 111 -4.00 -25.63 5.17
N LEU A 112 -4.65 -24.74 4.42
CA LEU A 112 -4.39 -23.30 4.47
C LEU A 112 -5.26 -22.58 5.52
N HIS A 113 -6.49 -23.03 5.71
CA HIS A 113 -7.51 -22.33 6.50
C HIS A 113 -7.96 -23.08 7.74
N GLY A 114 -7.25 -24.13 8.18
CA GLY A 114 -7.63 -24.91 9.38
C GLY A 114 -7.89 -24.05 10.62
N HIS A 115 -7.11 -22.97 10.81
CA HIS A 115 -7.28 -21.99 11.88
C HIS A 115 -8.55 -21.10 11.75
N LEU A 116 -9.24 -21.16 10.61
CA LEU A 116 -10.47 -20.42 10.29
C LEU A 116 -11.68 -21.36 10.15
N ARG A 117 -11.58 -22.62 10.58
CA ARG A 117 -12.64 -23.62 10.45
C ARG A 117 -13.99 -23.11 10.92
N ASP A 118 -14.05 -22.42 12.05
CA ASP A 118 -15.31 -21.93 12.64
C ASP A 118 -15.88 -20.69 11.93
N LYS A 119 -15.09 -20.07 11.05
CA LYS A 119 -15.48 -18.89 10.26
C LYS A 119 -15.98 -19.26 8.86
N ARG A 120 -15.85 -20.53 8.45
CA ARG A 120 -16.29 -20.99 7.12
C ARG A 120 -17.82 -21.03 7.04
N ARG A 121 -18.35 -20.82 5.84
CA ARG A 121 -19.79 -20.82 5.54
C ARG A 121 -20.06 -21.70 4.34
N TRP A 122 -21.13 -22.49 4.38
CA TRP A 122 -21.56 -23.24 3.22
C TRP A 122 -22.03 -22.29 2.12
N SER A 123 -21.64 -22.55 0.89
CA SER A 123 -22.07 -21.79 -0.27
C SER A 123 -22.95 -22.65 -1.17
N GLY A 124 -24.25 -22.40 -1.19
CA GLY A 124 -25.19 -23.09 -2.10
C GLY A 124 -24.80 -22.95 -3.58
N LEU A 125 -24.30 -21.77 -3.96
CA LEU A 125 -23.78 -21.51 -5.30
C LEU A 125 -22.64 -22.45 -5.76
N TYR A 126 -21.74 -22.85 -4.86
CA TYR A 126 -20.57 -23.66 -5.21
C TYR A 126 -20.65 -25.11 -4.68
N GLY A 127 -21.57 -25.40 -3.76
CA GLY A 127 -21.70 -26.72 -3.13
C GLY A 127 -20.52 -27.08 -2.22
N CYS A 128 -19.87 -26.09 -1.61
CA CYS A 128 -18.72 -26.28 -0.74
C CYS A 128 -18.69 -25.26 0.39
N TYR A 129 -17.85 -25.52 1.41
CA TYR A 129 -17.52 -24.51 2.41
C TYR A 129 -16.59 -23.46 1.82
N ARG A 130 -16.85 -22.20 2.13
CA ARG A 130 -16.04 -21.04 1.75
C ARG A 130 -15.67 -20.20 2.96
N VAL A 131 -14.59 -19.45 2.87
CA VAL A 131 -14.05 -18.62 3.96
C VAL A 131 -13.56 -17.28 3.42
N ASN A 132 -13.74 -16.23 4.23
CA ASN A 132 -13.23 -14.90 3.92
C ASN A 132 -11.76 -14.79 4.31
N VAL A 133 -10.91 -14.50 3.34
CA VAL A 133 -9.45 -14.39 3.48
C VAL A 133 -8.92 -13.18 2.73
N MET A 134 -7.67 -12.81 2.99
CA MET A 134 -6.97 -11.76 2.26
C MET A 134 -6.46 -12.29 0.92
N LYS A 135 -6.69 -11.52 -0.15
CA LYS A 135 -6.07 -11.68 -1.46
C LYS A 135 -5.19 -10.46 -1.71
N TYR A 136 -3.88 -10.68 -1.78
CA TYR A 136 -2.90 -9.63 -1.93
C TYR A 136 -2.64 -9.33 -3.40
N ILE A 137 -2.58 -8.05 -3.73
CA ILE A 137 -2.21 -7.55 -5.08
C ILE A 137 -0.70 -7.33 -5.18
N VAL A 138 -0.08 -6.94 -4.06
CA VAL A 138 1.36 -6.70 -3.93
C VAL A 138 1.79 -7.08 -2.52
N LEU A 139 2.88 -7.84 -2.39
CA LEU A 139 3.46 -8.21 -1.11
C LEU A 139 4.60 -7.26 -0.71
N ARG A 140 4.83 -7.13 0.60
CA ARG A 140 5.97 -6.39 1.13
C ARG A 140 7.27 -6.97 0.57
N GLY A 141 8.12 -6.10 0.03
CA GLY A 141 9.39 -6.47 -0.56
C GLY A 141 9.33 -6.74 -2.06
N ASP A 142 8.15 -6.92 -2.64
CA ASP A 142 7.99 -7.10 -4.09
C ASP A 142 8.54 -5.91 -4.84
N VAL A 143 9.21 -6.17 -5.96
CA VAL A 143 9.60 -5.12 -6.90
C VAL A 143 8.35 -4.61 -7.61
N VAL A 144 8.08 -3.32 -7.47
CA VAL A 144 6.91 -2.68 -8.08
C VAL A 144 7.29 -1.82 -9.27
N SER A 145 6.54 -1.95 -10.36
CA SER A 145 6.66 -1.12 -11.55
C SER A 145 5.67 0.03 -11.55
N GLU A 146 6.07 1.17 -12.15
CA GLU A 146 5.15 2.28 -12.45
C GLU A 146 4.55 2.17 -13.86
N THR A 147 4.98 1.21 -14.69
CA THR A 147 4.50 1.06 -16.07
C THR A 147 3.19 0.30 -16.17
N ASP A 148 3.10 -0.84 -15.49
CA ASP A 148 2.03 -1.80 -15.70
C ASP A 148 1.14 -1.92 -14.46
N PRO A 149 -0.20 -1.93 -14.61
CA PRO A 149 -1.09 -2.14 -13.49
C PRO A 149 -0.98 -3.57 -12.96
N TYR A 150 -1.12 -3.71 -11.64
CA TYR A 150 -1.37 -5.00 -11.02
C TYR A 150 -2.88 -5.25 -11.00
N CYS A 151 -3.31 -6.47 -11.30
CA CYS A 151 -4.74 -6.79 -11.40
C CYS A 151 -5.11 -7.98 -10.52
N LEU A 152 -6.28 -7.89 -9.87
CA LEU A 152 -6.94 -9.02 -9.24
C LEU A 152 -8.37 -9.14 -9.79
N SER A 153 -8.69 -10.27 -10.41
CA SER A 153 -10.04 -10.54 -10.90
C SER A 153 -10.93 -11.14 -9.81
N PHE A 154 -12.21 -10.77 -9.84
CA PHE A 154 -13.25 -11.16 -8.90
C PHE A 154 -14.57 -11.42 -9.62
N VAL A 155 -15.45 -12.16 -8.95
CA VAL A 155 -16.84 -12.37 -9.38
C VAL A 155 -17.74 -11.97 -8.23
N SER A 156 -18.62 -11.00 -8.46
CA SER A 156 -19.71 -10.67 -7.57
C SER A 156 -20.90 -11.53 -7.93
N THR A 157 -21.50 -12.17 -6.94
CA THR A 157 -22.60 -13.12 -7.15
C THR A 157 -23.81 -12.70 -6.32
N GLY A 158 -25.00 -12.75 -6.90
CA GLY A 158 -26.26 -12.44 -6.21
C GLY A 158 -27.36 -13.40 -6.66
N LEU A 159 -28.26 -13.77 -5.76
CA LEU A 159 -29.42 -14.59 -6.12
C LEU A 159 -30.33 -13.80 -7.08
N VAL A 160 -30.79 -14.45 -8.14
CA VAL A 160 -31.75 -13.85 -9.09
C VAL A 160 -33.09 -13.54 -8.40
N SER A 161 -33.44 -14.31 -7.38
CA SER A 161 -34.65 -14.13 -6.56
C SER A 161 -34.53 -13.01 -5.52
N ASP A 162 -33.35 -12.40 -5.34
CA ASP A 162 -33.06 -11.39 -4.33
C ASP A 162 -32.75 -10.02 -4.99
N VAL A 163 -32.06 -9.13 -4.28
CA VAL A 163 -31.70 -7.80 -4.77
C VAL A 163 -30.63 -7.87 -5.87
N ARG A 164 -30.87 -7.14 -6.97
CA ARG A 164 -29.92 -6.93 -8.07
C ARG A 164 -28.60 -6.33 -7.58
N ILE A 165 -27.50 -6.77 -8.19
CA ILE A 165 -26.16 -6.19 -7.98
C ILE A 165 -26.13 -4.79 -8.58
N ASN A 166 -26.22 -3.76 -7.73
CA ASN A 166 -26.19 -2.35 -8.16
C ASN A 166 -24.85 -1.66 -7.85
N ASN A 167 -24.12 -2.11 -6.83
CA ASN A 167 -22.85 -1.51 -6.44
C ASN A 167 -21.83 -2.60 -6.11
N ILE A 168 -20.61 -2.45 -6.60
CA ILE A 168 -19.46 -3.26 -6.22
C ILE A 168 -18.59 -2.41 -5.30
N GLN A 169 -18.19 -2.98 -4.16
CA GLN A 169 -17.32 -2.29 -3.22
C GLN A 169 -16.13 -3.20 -2.84
N GLN A 170 -14.93 -2.63 -2.87
CA GLN A 170 -13.71 -3.27 -2.40
C GLN A 170 -13.01 -2.40 -1.37
N ASN A 171 -12.70 -2.99 -0.22
CA ASN A 171 -11.88 -2.35 0.82
C ASN A 171 -10.43 -2.77 0.62
N ILE A 172 -9.54 -1.81 0.39
CA ILE A 172 -8.11 -2.06 0.28
C ILE A 172 -7.49 -1.96 1.66
N TYR A 173 -6.72 -2.97 2.05
CA TYR A 173 -6.00 -3.01 3.31
C TYR A 173 -4.49 -3.01 3.08
N ALA A 174 -3.77 -2.45 4.04
CA ALA A 174 -2.32 -2.40 4.05
C ALA A 174 -1.77 -2.93 5.38
N ASP A 175 -0.77 -3.83 5.31
CA ASP A 175 -0.03 -4.35 6.46
C ASP A 175 1.47 -4.06 6.29
N GLY A 176 2.01 -3.17 7.13
CA GLY A 176 3.44 -2.85 7.18
C GLY A 176 4.20 -3.50 8.34
N THR A 177 3.52 -4.26 9.18
CA THR A 177 4.06 -4.82 10.42
C THR A 177 4.54 -6.24 10.19
N SER A 178 3.70 -7.08 9.58
CA SER A 178 3.97 -8.50 9.41
C SER A 178 5.13 -8.73 8.43
N SER A 179 5.94 -9.75 8.69
CA SER A 179 6.97 -10.22 7.75
C SER A 179 6.37 -11.15 6.68
N VAL A 180 5.35 -11.92 7.06
CA VAL A 180 4.56 -12.78 6.18
C VAL A 180 3.15 -12.21 6.12
N ALA A 181 2.57 -12.16 4.93
CA ALA A 181 1.24 -11.63 4.72
C ALA A 181 0.20 -12.48 5.47
N PRO A 182 -0.65 -11.89 6.32
CA PRO A 182 -1.63 -12.67 7.08
C PRO A 182 -2.72 -13.23 6.16
N VAL A 183 -3.13 -14.47 6.40
CA VAL A 183 -4.19 -15.15 5.63
C VAL A 183 -5.54 -14.50 5.86
N GLU A 184 -5.86 -14.14 7.10
CA GLU A 184 -7.06 -13.41 7.44
C GLU A 184 -6.80 -11.92 7.67
N HIS A 185 -7.86 -11.13 7.56
CA HIS A 185 -7.79 -9.77 8.05
C HIS A 185 -7.72 -9.78 9.59
N ASN A 186 -6.75 -9.03 10.11
CA ASN A 186 -6.48 -8.85 11.53
C ASN A 186 -6.08 -7.39 11.83
N ASP A 187 -5.69 -7.14 13.07
CA ASP A 187 -5.31 -5.80 13.53
C ASP A 187 -4.14 -5.16 12.77
N ASN A 188 -3.29 -5.93 12.10
CA ASN A 188 -2.17 -5.40 11.31
C ASN A 188 -2.61 -4.93 9.91
N THR A 189 -3.69 -5.51 9.37
CA THR A 189 -4.23 -5.14 8.05
C THR A 189 -5.15 -3.92 8.14
N LYS A 190 -4.58 -2.71 8.21
CA LYS A 190 -5.37 -1.48 8.34
C LYS A 190 -6.06 -1.12 7.03
N LEU A 191 -7.29 -0.61 7.11
CA LEU A 191 -8.01 -0.08 5.94
C LEU A 191 -7.22 1.10 5.37
N LEU A 192 -6.87 1.02 4.09
CA LEU A 192 -6.17 2.06 3.35
C LEU A 192 -7.17 2.96 2.63
N CYS A 193 -8.04 2.37 1.82
CA CYS A 193 -9.09 3.08 1.10
C CYS A 193 -10.23 2.13 0.72
N ARG A 194 -11.32 2.69 0.20
CA ARG A 194 -12.45 1.95 -0.35
C ARG A 194 -12.64 2.38 -1.80
N VAL A 195 -12.86 1.41 -2.69
CA VAL A 195 -13.14 1.63 -4.11
C VAL A 195 -14.53 1.10 -4.41
N GLU A 196 -15.32 1.87 -5.15
CA GLU A 196 -16.73 1.58 -5.44
C GLU A 196 -17.02 1.72 -6.93
N ALA A 197 -17.97 0.92 -7.43
CA ALA A 197 -18.43 0.95 -8.80
C ALA A 197 -19.95 0.78 -8.84
N ASP A 198 -20.65 1.86 -9.19
CA ASP A 198 -22.09 1.84 -9.44
C ASP A 198 -22.39 1.21 -10.80
N VAL A 199 -22.80 -0.06 -10.75
CA VAL A 199 -23.13 -0.89 -11.91
C VAL A 199 -24.63 -0.92 -12.18
N SER A 200 -25.41 -0.03 -11.56
CA SER A 200 -26.87 0.02 -11.72
C SER A 200 -27.32 0.27 -13.17
N HIS A 201 -26.45 0.81 -14.03
CA HIS A 201 -26.73 1.03 -15.44
C HIS A 201 -26.55 -0.23 -16.32
N ILE A 202 -25.91 -1.31 -15.84
CA ILE A 202 -25.67 -2.54 -16.61
C ILE A 202 -26.94 -3.41 -16.65
N PRO A 203 -27.66 -3.54 -17.78
CA PRO A 203 -28.93 -4.28 -17.82
C PRO A 203 -28.79 -5.73 -17.34
N GLU A 204 -29.82 -6.29 -16.70
CA GLU A 204 -29.75 -7.65 -16.16
C GLU A 204 -29.46 -8.73 -17.20
N ALA A 205 -29.89 -8.50 -18.45
CA ALA A 205 -29.61 -9.38 -19.58
C ALA A 205 -28.10 -9.48 -19.93
N GLN A 206 -27.27 -8.55 -19.44
CA GLN A 206 -25.82 -8.57 -19.62
C GLN A 206 -25.09 -9.23 -18.45
N PHE A 207 -25.78 -9.56 -17.34
CA PHE A 207 -25.18 -10.37 -16.29
C PHE A 207 -25.13 -11.83 -16.73
N ASN A 208 -24.00 -12.47 -16.45
CA ASN A 208 -23.91 -13.91 -16.56
C ASN A 208 -24.90 -14.52 -15.57
N ARG A 209 -25.59 -15.58 -15.98
CA ARG A 209 -26.50 -16.34 -15.11
C ARG A 209 -26.02 -17.76 -15.00
N ARG A 210 -25.99 -18.29 -13.78
CA ARG A 210 -25.71 -19.71 -13.54
C ARG A 210 -26.60 -20.31 -12.47
N GLN A 211 -26.83 -21.62 -12.57
CA GLN A 211 -27.49 -22.37 -11.52
C GLN A 211 -26.47 -22.80 -10.47
N GLY A 212 -26.78 -22.57 -9.19
CA GLY A 212 -26.00 -23.06 -8.06
C GLY A 212 -26.21 -24.55 -7.81
N GLN A 213 -25.36 -25.13 -6.96
CA GLN A 213 -25.50 -26.52 -6.50
C GLN A 213 -26.70 -26.71 -5.56
N ASP A 214 -27.31 -25.62 -5.09
CA ASP A 214 -28.58 -25.57 -4.38
C ASP A 214 -29.80 -25.49 -5.31
N GLY A 215 -29.60 -25.51 -6.62
CA GLY A 215 -30.65 -25.41 -7.64
C GLY A 215 -31.17 -23.99 -7.89
N GLN A 216 -30.71 -22.98 -7.16
CA GLN A 216 -31.13 -21.59 -7.35
C GLN A 216 -30.36 -20.92 -8.50
N ALA A 217 -30.96 -19.91 -9.12
CA ALA A 217 -30.30 -19.11 -10.16
C ALA A 217 -29.55 -17.92 -9.53
N TYR A 218 -28.34 -17.66 -9.99
CA TYR A 218 -27.47 -16.59 -9.54
C TYR A 218 -27.03 -15.73 -10.72
N TYR A 219 -27.02 -14.42 -10.51
CA TYR A 219 -26.30 -13.47 -11.34
C TYR A 219 -24.82 -13.47 -10.97
N GLU A 220 -23.97 -13.34 -11.99
CA GLU A 220 -22.53 -13.19 -11.86
C GLU A 220 -22.06 -11.96 -12.64
N LEU A 221 -21.25 -11.17 -11.95
CA LEU A 221 -20.62 -9.98 -12.50
C LEU A 221 -19.13 -10.07 -12.28
N GLU A 222 -18.40 -10.21 -13.37
CA GLU A 222 -16.95 -10.22 -13.36
C GLU A 222 -16.41 -8.78 -13.35
N TYR A 223 -15.37 -8.57 -12.55
CA TYR A 223 -14.68 -7.29 -12.48
C TYR A 223 -13.25 -7.49 -12.01
N GLU A 224 -12.42 -6.49 -12.27
CA GLU A 224 -11.03 -6.44 -11.86
C GLU A 224 -10.79 -5.28 -10.92
N LEU A 225 -9.98 -5.52 -9.90
CA LEU A 225 -9.34 -4.47 -9.13
C LEU A 225 -7.96 -4.24 -9.74
N GLU A 226 -7.75 -3.05 -10.30
CA GLU A 226 -6.45 -2.60 -10.75
C GLU A 226 -5.77 -1.75 -9.68
N ALA A 227 -4.46 -1.93 -9.51
CA ALA A 227 -3.59 -1.04 -8.74
C ALA A 227 -2.47 -0.50 -9.63
N ARG A 228 -2.42 0.82 -9.81
CA ARG A 228 -1.32 1.52 -10.49
C ARG A 228 -0.44 2.21 -9.48
N VAL A 229 0.83 1.80 -9.45
CA VAL A 229 1.83 2.35 -8.55
C VAL A 229 2.44 3.59 -9.19
N HIS A 230 2.43 4.69 -8.44
CA HIS A 230 3.13 5.93 -8.76
C HIS A 230 4.23 6.18 -7.74
N SER A 231 4.94 7.29 -7.86
CA SER A 231 6.10 7.51 -7.00
C SER A 231 5.77 7.84 -5.55
N ALA A 232 4.57 8.35 -5.30
CA ALA A 232 4.11 8.82 -3.98
C ALA A 232 2.71 8.30 -3.63
N SER A 233 2.05 7.60 -4.54
CA SER A 233 0.70 7.08 -4.35
C SER A 233 0.49 5.78 -5.10
N THR A 234 -0.61 5.09 -4.79
CA THR A 234 -1.15 4.01 -5.59
C THR A 234 -2.60 4.34 -5.91
N GLU A 235 -2.96 4.22 -7.18
CA GLU A 235 -4.33 4.38 -7.65
C GLU A 235 -5.00 3.02 -7.73
N TYR A 236 -6.19 2.91 -7.13
CA TYR A 236 -7.00 1.72 -7.21
C TYR A 236 -8.26 2.00 -8.04
N THR A 237 -8.51 1.17 -9.04
CA THR A 237 -9.67 1.29 -9.94
C THR A 237 -10.42 -0.03 -10.00
N LEU A 238 -11.75 0.01 -9.94
CA LEU A 238 -12.57 -1.14 -10.34
C LEU A 238 -12.87 -1.06 -11.84
N VAL A 239 -12.68 -2.18 -12.53
CA VAL A 239 -12.93 -2.32 -13.97
C VAL A 239 -13.95 -3.41 -14.19
N CYS A 240 -15.05 -3.10 -14.87
CA CYS A 240 -16.13 -4.06 -15.14
C CYS A 240 -16.65 -3.82 -16.56
N ASN A 241 -16.87 -4.89 -17.34
CA ASN A 241 -17.24 -4.83 -18.76
C ASN A 241 -16.32 -3.90 -19.60
N ASN A 242 -15.01 -3.97 -19.37
CA ASN A 242 -13.99 -3.08 -19.96
C ASN A 242 -14.18 -1.58 -19.67
N GLN A 243 -15.11 -1.22 -18.79
CA GLN A 243 -15.32 0.13 -18.32
C GLN A 243 -14.61 0.33 -16.98
N ARG A 244 -13.83 1.41 -16.88
CA ARG A 244 -13.18 1.83 -15.64
C ARG A 244 -14.16 2.69 -14.83
N TYR A 245 -14.30 2.36 -13.55
CA TYR A 245 -15.14 3.10 -12.61
C TYR A 245 -14.28 4.05 -11.76
N ASN A 246 -14.83 4.49 -10.63
CA ASN A 246 -14.17 5.42 -9.73
C ASN A 246 -12.77 4.92 -9.37
N THR A 247 -11.82 5.85 -9.50
CA THR A 247 -10.42 5.63 -9.16
C THR A 247 -10.13 6.37 -7.86
N VAL A 248 -9.55 5.66 -6.90
CA VAL A 248 -9.20 6.19 -5.59
C VAL A 248 -7.69 6.16 -5.43
N THR A 249 -7.10 7.32 -5.19
CA THR A 249 -5.67 7.48 -4.94
C THR A 249 -5.40 7.38 -3.44
N ALA A 250 -4.50 6.48 -3.05
CA ALA A 250 -4.03 6.35 -1.67
C ALA A 250 -2.54 6.66 -1.58
N GLU A 251 -2.15 7.45 -0.58
CA GLU A 251 -0.74 7.81 -0.35
C GLU A 251 0.03 6.67 0.30
N TYR A 252 1.32 6.58 -0.03
CA TYR A 252 2.27 5.72 0.67
C TYR A 252 2.54 6.25 2.08
N VAL A 253 1.74 5.87 3.08
CA VAL A 253 2.11 6.10 4.49
C VAL A 253 3.22 5.13 4.89
#